data_AF-A0A1F2X4Y4-F1
#
_entry.id   AF-A0A1F2X4Y4-F1
#
_cell.length_a   1.000
_cell.length_b   1.000
_cell.length_c   1.000
_cell.angle_alpha   90.00
_cell.angle_beta   90.00
_cell.angle_gamma   90.00
#
_symmetry.space_group_name_H-M   'P 1'
#
loop_
_entity.id
_entity.type
_entity.pdbx_description
1 polymer ?
#
loop_
_entity_poly.entity_id
_entity_poly.type
_entity_poly.pdbx_seq_one_letter_code
_entity_poly.pdbx_strand_id
1 'polypeptide(L)'
;MMSDRLTADLSELAVDAPRGLLPNVLVGTGIADGFVRRRSLLGDVLVAFGNKGVTALELAADPGGFITTYEDRYGRRAIAVDRMPPRIATHLDAAIAAGRPGRLPVDLERLTPFQAAVLRTTAKIPRGEVRPYGWVAKEIGKPAAVRAVGTALATNPVPLIIPCHRVVRSDGTFGDYSLGDPENKRILLAAEGLDVASFSSLAGRGIRFTGSDTTGIFCHPTCHRARRIGATHRVDFASEQEARRAGYRPCLVCRPVAD
;
A
#
# COMPACT_ATOMS: atom_id res chain seq x y z
N MET A 1 19.07 -40.09 21.90
CA MET A 1 19.19 -40.12 23.37
C MET A 1 19.02 -38.75 24.06
N MET A 2 19.64 -37.64 23.62
CA MET A 2 19.38 -36.33 24.26
C MET A 2 17.97 -35.76 24.01
N SER A 3 17.36 -36.02 22.85
CA SER A 3 16.00 -35.55 22.51
C SER A 3 14.91 -36.19 23.38
N ASP A 4 15.06 -37.48 23.74
CA ASP A 4 14.07 -38.18 24.58
C ASP A 4 14.09 -37.70 26.02
N ARG A 5 15.29 -37.41 26.56
CA ARG A 5 15.43 -36.93 27.93
C ARG A 5 14.85 -35.53 28.11
N LEU A 6 15.10 -34.62 27.16
CA LEU A 6 14.49 -33.30 27.18
C LEU A 6 12.95 -33.37 27.09
N THR A 7 12.43 -34.30 26.27
CA THR A 7 10.99 -34.48 26.11
C THR A 7 10.36 -35.04 27.40
N ALA A 8 11.02 -35.99 28.07
CA ALA A 8 10.60 -36.52 29.36
C ALA A 8 10.65 -35.44 30.46
N ASP A 9 11.76 -34.71 30.58
CA ASP A 9 11.93 -33.65 31.57
C ASP A 9 10.91 -32.50 31.36
N LEU A 10 10.55 -32.18 30.11
CA LEU A 10 9.49 -31.22 29.80
C LEU A 10 8.08 -31.74 30.13
N SER A 11 7.85 -33.05 30.04
CA SER A 11 6.56 -33.67 30.36
C SER A 11 6.27 -33.72 31.87
N GLU A 12 7.31 -33.59 32.71
CA GLU A 12 7.22 -33.57 34.17
C GLU A 12 7.04 -32.16 34.76
N LEU A 13 7.01 -31.10 33.93
CA LEU A 13 6.75 -29.74 34.39
C LEU A 13 5.32 -29.61 34.96
N ALA A 14 5.22 -29.29 36.25
CA ALA A 14 3.96 -29.25 37.02
C ALA A 14 3.01 -28.07 36.72
N VAL A 15 3.34 -27.23 35.74
CA VAL A 15 2.55 -26.04 35.38
C VAL A 15 2.40 -26.00 33.87
N ASP A 16 1.16 -25.85 33.40
CA ASP A 16 0.90 -25.61 31.99
C ASP A 16 1.70 -24.40 31.50
N ALA A 17 2.32 -24.53 30.33
CA ALA A 17 2.97 -23.41 29.69
C ALA A 17 1.98 -22.24 29.56
N PRO A 18 2.37 -20.99 29.92
CA PRO A 18 1.50 -19.83 29.78
C PRO A 18 0.90 -19.77 28.38
N ARG A 19 -0.41 -19.47 28.29
CA ARG A 19 -1.07 -19.27 27.00
C ARG A 19 -0.31 -18.21 26.21
N GLY A 20 0.17 -18.59 25.03
CA GLY A 20 0.96 -17.70 24.16
C GLY A 20 2.49 -17.84 24.28
N LEU A 21 3.06 -18.63 25.20
CA LEU A 21 4.52 -18.82 25.29
C LEU A 21 5.10 -19.32 23.96
N LEU A 22 4.58 -20.43 23.42
CA LEU A 22 5.06 -21.01 22.16
C LEU A 22 4.85 -20.06 20.97
N PRO A 23 3.66 -19.47 20.72
CA PRO A 23 3.50 -18.44 19.70
C PRO A 23 4.49 -17.28 19.83
N ASN A 24 4.69 -16.74 21.03
CA ASN A 24 5.61 -15.63 21.26
C ASN A 24 7.07 -16.01 20.98
N VAL A 25 7.50 -17.22 21.35
CA VAL A 25 8.85 -17.74 21.05
C VAL A 25 9.03 -17.93 19.55
N LEU A 26 8.06 -18.52 18.85
CA LEU A 26 8.15 -18.75 17.40
C LEU A 26 8.21 -17.43 16.63
N VAL A 27 7.44 -16.42 17.03
CA VAL A 27 7.48 -15.08 16.43
C VAL A 27 8.76 -14.33 16.81
N GLY A 28 9.16 -14.38 18.08
CA GLY A 28 10.34 -13.68 18.59
C GLY A 28 11.65 -14.19 18.01
N THR A 29 11.77 -15.49 17.79
CA THR A 29 12.91 -16.14 17.12
C THR A 29 12.86 -16.02 15.60
N GLY A 30 11.75 -15.52 15.05
CA GLY A 30 11.55 -15.43 13.62
C GLY A 30 11.41 -16.79 12.94
N ILE A 31 10.98 -17.83 13.64
CA ILE A 31 10.60 -19.13 13.07
C ILE A 31 9.22 -19.04 12.39
N ALA A 32 8.29 -18.29 12.98
CA ALA A 32 6.97 -18.02 12.44
C ALA A 32 6.69 -16.51 12.43
N ASP A 33 5.63 -16.10 11.75
CA ASP A 33 5.08 -14.75 11.83
C ASP A 33 3.83 -14.75 12.71
N GLY A 34 3.61 -13.68 13.46
CA GLY A 34 2.40 -13.51 14.25
C GLY A 34 1.34 -12.81 13.41
N PHE A 35 0.06 -13.07 13.66
CA PHE A 35 -1.00 -12.25 13.08
C PHE A 35 -2.10 -11.89 14.08
N VAL A 36 -2.74 -10.75 13.85
CA VAL A 36 -3.89 -10.27 14.62
C VAL A 36 -4.98 -9.76 13.68
N ARG A 37 -6.21 -9.67 14.19
CA ARG A 37 -7.32 -9.00 13.49
C ARG A 37 -7.39 -7.52 13.84
N ARG A 38 -7.65 -6.67 12.85
CA ARG A 38 -7.92 -5.22 13.00
C ARG A 38 -9.10 -4.80 12.14
N ARG A 39 -9.70 -3.65 12.45
CA ARG A 39 -10.75 -3.04 11.63
C ARG A 39 -10.14 -2.12 10.58
N SER A 40 -10.74 -2.10 9.40
CA SER A 40 -10.43 -1.16 8.32
C SER A 40 -11.71 -0.60 7.71
N LEU A 41 -11.56 0.36 6.79
CA LEU A 41 -12.68 0.91 6.03
C LEU A 41 -13.37 -0.14 5.13
N LEU A 42 -12.66 -1.19 4.75
CA LEU A 42 -13.17 -2.28 3.91
C LEU A 42 -13.63 -3.51 4.72
N GLY A 43 -13.77 -3.36 6.05
CA GLY A 43 -14.08 -4.45 6.96
C GLY A 43 -12.87 -4.93 7.76
N ASP A 44 -13.01 -6.08 8.42
CA ASP A 44 -11.94 -6.68 9.22
C ASP A 44 -10.78 -7.11 8.32
N VAL A 45 -9.56 -6.94 8.83
CA VAL A 45 -8.31 -7.33 8.17
C VAL A 45 -7.47 -8.17 9.11
N LEU A 46 -6.74 -9.13 8.55
CA LEU A 46 -5.69 -9.87 9.24
C LEU A 46 -4.36 -9.23 8.92
N VAL A 47 -3.59 -8.91 9.95
CA VAL A 47 -2.28 -8.25 9.84
C VAL A 47 -1.22 -9.19 10.37
N ALA A 48 -0.38 -9.70 9.48
CA ALA A 48 0.78 -10.52 9.82
C ALA A 48 2.02 -9.66 10.03
N PHE A 49 2.89 -10.10 10.93
CA PHE A 49 4.12 -9.42 11.27
C PHE A 49 5.19 -10.40 11.73
N GLY A 50 6.44 -10.08 11.38
CA GLY A 50 7.62 -10.77 11.87
C GLY A 50 8.40 -9.94 12.89
N ASN A 51 9.62 -10.37 13.17
CA ASN A 51 10.57 -9.68 14.03
C ASN A 51 11.10 -8.35 13.45
N LYS A 52 10.85 -8.02 12.18
CA LYS A 52 11.28 -6.75 11.56
C LYS A 52 10.16 -5.74 11.39
N GLY A 53 8.94 -6.19 11.12
CA GLY A 53 7.78 -5.31 10.91
C GLY A 53 6.56 -6.08 10.40
N VAL A 54 5.55 -5.33 9.93
CA VAL A 54 4.38 -5.90 9.25
C VAL A 54 4.82 -6.52 7.93
N THR A 55 4.40 -7.77 7.69
CA THR A 55 4.78 -8.58 6.53
C THR A 55 3.63 -8.75 5.55
N ALA A 56 2.39 -8.84 6.04
CA ALA A 56 1.21 -8.86 5.19
C ALA A 56 -0.04 -8.25 5.83
N LEU A 57 -0.99 -7.85 5.00
CA LEU A 57 -2.33 -7.43 5.37
C LEU A 57 -3.33 -7.97 4.34
N GLU A 58 -4.35 -8.69 4.78
CA GLU A 58 -5.41 -9.23 3.91
C GLU A 58 -6.80 -9.01 4.53
N LEU A 59 -7.85 -8.96 3.71
CA LEU A 59 -9.23 -8.90 4.20
C LEU A 59 -9.57 -10.20 4.94
N ALA A 60 -10.19 -10.10 6.11
CA ALA A 60 -10.47 -11.21 7.01
C ALA A 60 -11.73 -12.01 6.60
N ALA A 61 -11.84 -12.37 5.33
CA ALA A 61 -12.97 -13.16 4.83
C ALA A 61 -13.01 -14.58 5.42
N ASP A 62 -11.84 -15.22 5.57
CA ASP A 62 -11.67 -16.53 6.20
C ASP A 62 -10.31 -16.64 6.92
N PRO A 63 -10.28 -16.62 8.27
CA PRO A 63 -9.04 -16.78 9.04
C PRO A 63 -8.38 -18.15 8.91
N GLY A 64 -9.14 -19.21 8.61
CA GLY A 64 -8.61 -20.56 8.40
C GLY A 64 -7.82 -20.64 7.10
N GLY A 65 -8.43 -20.18 6.00
CA GLY A 65 -7.78 -20.07 4.70
C GLY A 65 -6.59 -19.11 4.66
N PHE A 66 -6.56 -18.09 5.54
CA PHE A 66 -5.42 -17.17 5.64
C PHE A 66 -4.11 -17.88 6.01
N ILE A 67 -4.12 -18.80 6.98
CA ILE A 67 -2.89 -19.47 7.43
C ILE A 67 -2.28 -20.27 6.29
N THR A 68 -3.09 -21.08 5.60
CA THR A 68 -2.64 -21.88 4.45
C THR A 68 -2.16 -20.98 3.31
N THR A 69 -2.94 -19.97 2.92
CA THR A 69 -2.57 -19.03 1.84
C THR A 69 -1.28 -18.28 2.16
N TYR A 70 -1.09 -17.87 3.41
CA TYR A 70 0.11 -17.19 3.87
C TYR A 70 1.32 -18.11 3.80
N GLU A 71 1.18 -19.37 4.23
CA GLU A 71 2.26 -20.36 4.16
C GLU A 71 2.65 -20.68 2.71
N ASP A 72 1.68 -20.88 1.81
CA ASP A 72 1.93 -21.11 0.39
C ASP A 72 2.62 -19.92 -0.27
N ARG A 73 2.23 -18.69 0.08
CA ARG A 73 2.77 -17.47 -0.53
C ARG A 73 4.14 -17.08 0.01
N TYR A 74 4.38 -17.22 1.31
CA TYR A 74 5.57 -16.70 2.00
C TYR A 74 6.51 -17.79 2.51
N GLY A 75 6.15 -19.06 2.38
CA GLY A 75 6.93 -20.21 2.85
C GLY A 75 7.07 -20.24 4.37
N ARG A 76 6.14 -19.64 5.10
CA ARG A 76 6.19 -19.48 6.57
C ARG A 76 4.82 -19.61 7.19
N ARG A 77 4.80 -20.19 8.38
CA ARG A 77 3.59 -20.27 9.18
C ARG A 77 3.25 -18.91 9.79
N ALA A 78 1.98 -18.52 9.67
CA ALA A 78 1.39 -17.43 10.43
C ALA A 78 0.63 -18.02 11.63
N ILE A 79 0.85 -17.48 12.83
CA ILE A 79 0.24 -17.96 14.07
C ILE A 79 -0.57 -16.83 14.70
N ALA A 80 -1.81 -17.14 15.10
CA ALA A 80 -2.65 -16.18 15.80
C ALA A 80 -2.02 -15.83 17.15
N VAL A 81 -1.92 -14.54 17.45
CA VAL A 81 -1.39 -14.05 18.73
C VAL A 81 -2.35 -13.05 19.36
N ASP A 82 -2.34 -12.96 20.69
CA ASP A 82 -3.19 -12.01 21.41
C ASP A 82 -2.63 -10.58 21.35
N ARG A 83 -1.30 -10.43 21.25
CA ARG A 83 -0.62 -9.14 21.35
C ARG A 83 0.46 -8.99 20.29
N MET A 84 0.52 -7.80 19.71
CA MET A 84 1.60 -7.36 18.85
C MET A 84 2.75 -6.76 19.66
N PRO A 85 4.00 -6.81 19.15
CA PRO A 85 5.10 -6.02 19.67
C PRO A 85 4.71 -4.52 19.74
N PRO A 86 5.05 -3.79 20.83
CA PRO A 86 4.63 -2.40 21.02
C PRO A 86 4.95 -1.49 19.83
N ARG A 87 6.15 -1.61 19.25
CA ARG A 87 6.59 -0.83 18.08
C ARG A 87 5.68 -0.96 16.84
N ILE A 88 4.96 -2.08 16.71
CA ILE A 88 3.97 -2.30 15.64
C ILE A 88 2.60 -1.83 16.12
N ALA A 89 2.18 -2.27 17.31
CA ALA A 89 0.87 -1.97 17.88
C ALA A 89 0.60 -0.45 17.97
N THR A 90 1.61 0.33 18.38
CA THR A 90 1.50 1.79 18.54
C THR A 90 1.22 2.53 17.22
N HIS A 91 1.62 1.98 16.07
CA HIS A 91 1.56 2.69 14.79
C HIS A 91 0.60 2.07 13.78
N LEU A 92 0.13 0.85 14.00
CA LEU A 92 -0.63 0.09 13.02
C LEU A 92 -1.94 0.77 12.60
N ASP A 93 -2.80 1.09 13.56
CA ASP A 93 -4.12 1.64 13.26
C ASP A 93 -4.01 3.01 12.58
N ALA A 94 -3.04 3.83 13.01
CA ALA A 94 -2.74 5.11 12.37
C ALA A 94 -2.23 4.93 10.93
N ALA A 95 -1.42 3.91 10.66
CA ALA A 95 -0.92 3.63 9.32
C ALA A 95 -2.03 3.17 8.36
N ILE A 96 -2.91 2.27 8.82
CA ILE A 96 -4.09 1.81 8.09
C ILE A 96 -5.02 2.99 7.79
N ALA A 97 -5.35 3.79 8.81
CA ALA A 97 -6.23 4.95 8.64
C ALA A 97 -5.65 6.01 7.70
N ALA A 98 -4.33 6.27 7.80
CA ALA A 98 -3.66 7.26 6.95
C ALA A 98 -3.43 6.78 5.51
N GLY A 99 -3.48 5.47 5.25
CA GLY A 99 -3.13 4.92 3.95
C GLY A 99 -1.63 5.05 3.64
N ARG A 100 -0.76 4.97 4.66
CA ARG A 100 0.70 5.05 4.51
C ARG A 100 1.41 4.48 5.73
N PRO A 101 2.66 3.98 5.62
CA PRO A 101 3.37 3.39 6.75
C PRO A 101 3.66 4.39 7.89
N GLY A 102 4.03 5.63 7.57
CA GLY A 102 4.44 6.59 8.60
C GLY A 102 5.64 6.09 9.41
N ARG A 103 5.45 5.87 10.72
CA ARG A 103 6.45 5.27 11.62
C ARG A 103 6.32 3.75 11.78
N LEU A 104 5.30 3.13 11.19
CA LEU A 104 5.10 1.69 11.27
C LEU A 104 6.24 0.98 10.52
N PRO A 105 6.98 0.06 11.17
CA PRO A 105 7.94 -0.78 10.47
C PRO A 105 7.19 -1.75 9.55
N VAL A 106 7.54 -1.72 8.27
CA VAL A 106 7.05 -2.65 7.25
C VAL A 106 8.26 -3.43 6.73
N ASP A 107 8.17 -4.76 6.79
CA ASP A 107 9.23 -5.64 6.29
C ASP A 107 9.01 -5.93 4.81
N LEU A 108 9.89 -5.35 3.98
CA LEU A 108 9.91 -5.56 2.53
C LEU A 108 11.16 -6.34 2.08
N GLU A 109 11.98 -6.85 3.00
CA GLU A 109 13.26 -7.48 2.65
C GLU A 109 13.10 -8.80 1.88
N ARG A 110 11.95 -9.45 2.03
CA ARG A 110 11.60 -10.70 1.33
C ARG A 110 11.11 -10.48 -0.09
N LEU A 111 10.93 -9.22 -0.49
CA LEU A 111 10.56 -8.87 -1.85
C LEU A 111 11.81 -8.64 -2.70
N THR A 112 11.67 -8.79 -4.01
CA THR A 112 12.74 -8.40 -4.93
C THR A 112 13.07 -6.90 -4.76
N PRO A 113 14.32 -6.47 -5.05
CA PRO A 113 14.68 -5.06 -5.00
C PRO A 113 13.74 -4.17 -5.84
N PHE A 114 13.27 -4.69 -6.98
CA PHE A 114 12.29 -4.01 -7.83
C PHE A 114 10.93 -3.82 -7.13
N GLN A 115 10.34 -4.89 -6.58
CA GLN A 115 9.07 -4.81 -5.84
C GLN A 115 9.18 -3.86 -4.64
N ALA A 116 10.25 -3.98 -3.85
CA ALA A 116 10.48 -3.10 -2.71
C ALA A 116 10.58 -1.62 -3.13
N ALA A 117 11.27 -1.33 -4.25
CA ALA A 117 11.35 0.03 -4.80
C ALA A 117 9.98 0.56 -5.24
N VAL A 118 9.18 -0.26 -5.94
CA VAL A 118 7.80 0.08 -6.34
C VAL A 118 6.95 0.44 -5.13
N LEU A 119 6.93 -0.42 -4.12
CA LEU A 119 6.10 -0.24 -2.93
C LEU A 119 6.53 0.98 -2.10
N ARG A 120 7.84 1.20 -1.93
CA ARG A 120 8.38 2.40 -1.24
C ARG A 120 8.03 3.68 -1.99
N THR A 121 8.10 3.68 -3.32
CA THR A 121 7.71 4.83 -4.14
C THR A 121 6.21 5.09 -4.05
N THR A 122 5.38 4.06 -4.14
CA THR A 122 3.92 4.17 -3.97
C THR A 122 3.53 4.73 -2.60
N ALA A 123 4.25 4.35 -1.53
CA ALA A 123 4.03 4.89 -0.20
C ALA A 123 4.28 6.42 -0.07
N LYS A 124 4.94 7.04 -1.05
CA LYS A 124 5.16 8.50 -1.11
C LYS A 124 3.97 9.26 -1.71
N ILE A 125 3.01 8.58 -2.36
CA ILE A 125 1.86 9.25 -2.97
C ILE A 125 0.96 9.79 -1.84
N PRO A 126 0.70 11.11 -1.77
CA PRO A 126 -0.08 11.68 -0.67
C PRO A 126 -1.53 11.19 -0.65
N ARG A 127 -2.13 11.22 0.54
CA ARG A 127 -3.56 10.92 0.74
C ARG A 127 -4.42 11.83 -0.13
N GLY A 128 -5.39 11.26 -0.82
CA GLY A 128 -6.33 12.00 -1.68
C GLY A 128 -5.72 12.40 -3.02
N GLU A 129 -4.52 11.93 -3.33
CA GLU A 129 -3.89 12.06 -4.64
C GLU A 129 -3.72 10.69 -5.31
N VAL A 130 -3.67 10.70 -6.64
CA VAL A 130 -3.35 9.51 -7.44
C VAL A 130 -2.21 9.78 -8.41
N ARG A 131 -1.51 8.71 -8.81
CA ARG A 131 -0.47 8.74 -9.84
C ARG A 131 -0.63 7.59 -10.83
N PRO A 132 -0.25 7.76 -12.10
CA PRO A 132 -0.30 6.66 -13.05
C PRO A 132 0.80 5.62 -12.75
N TYR A 133 0.62 4.36 -13.16
CA TYR A 133 1.68 3.34 -13.07
C TYR A 133 3.00 3.80 -13.70
N GLY A 134 2.92 4.55 -14.81
CA GLY A 134 4.09 5.13 -15.48
C GLY A 134 4.85 6.13 -14.63
N TRP A 135 4.18 6.83 -13.71
CA TRP A 135 4.83 7.72 -12.75
C TRP A 135 5.71 6.92 -11.78
N VAL A 136 5.17 5.82 -11.22
CA VAL A 136 5.94 4.95 -10.31
C VAL A 136 7.13 4.32 -11.04
N ALA A 137 6.94 3.86 -12.28
CA ALA A 137 7.99 3.29 -13.11
C ALA A 137 9.15 4.28 -13.36
N LYS A 138 8.81 5.54 -13.63
CA LYS A 138 9.77 6.63 -13.79
C LYS A 138 10.51 6.93 -12.48
N GLU A 139 9.79 7.06 -11.38
CA GLU A 139 10.35 7.38 -10.05
C GLU A 139 11.32 6.32 -9.50
N ILE A 140 11.22 5.06 -9.95
CA ILE A 140 12.18 4.01 -9.63
C ILE A 140 13.33 3.89 -10.65
N GLY A 141 13.41 4.80 -11.61
CA GLY A 141 14.43 4.80 -12.67
C GLY A 141 14.25 3.71 -13.74
N LYS A 142 13.03 3.18 -13.90
CA LYS A 142 12.70 2.11 -14.85
C LYS A 142 11.47 2.48 -15.70
N PRO A 143 11.52 3.54 -16.54
CA PRO A 143 10.35 4.09 -17.24
C PRO A 143 9.62 3.07 -18.14
N ALA A 144 10.33 2.11 -18.73
CA ALA A 144 9.74 1.06 -19.56
C ALA A 144 9.01 -0.04 -18.77
N ALA A 145 9.20 -0.11 -17.44
CA ALA A 145 8.72 -1.21 -16.60
C ALA A 145 7.26 -1.04 -16.12
N VAL A 146 6.42 -0.27 -16.82
CA VAL A 146 5.04 0.06 -16.38
C VAL A 146 4.20 -1.18 -16.07
N ARG A 147 4.27 -2.22 -16.91
CA ARG A 147 3.54 -3.48 -16.68
C ARG A 147 4.06 -4.21 -15.44
N ALA A 148 5.38 -4.30 -15.26
CA ALA A 148 5.99 -4.93 -14.09
C ALA A 148 5.66 -4.19 -12.79
N VAL A 149 5.55 -2.85 -12.82
CA VAL A 149 5.02 -2.06 -11.70
C VAL A 149 3.59 -2.47 -11.37
N GLY A 150 2.73 -2.62 -12.39
CA GLY A 150 1.37 -3.13 -12.23
C GLY A 150 1.32 -4.48 -11.50
N THR A 151 2.13 -5.45 -11.96
CA THR A 151 2.25 -6.77 -11.31
C THR A 151 2.73 -6.66 -9.87
N ALA A 152 3.76 -5.85 -9.58
CA ALA A 152 4.27 -5.66 -8.23
C ALA A 152 3.25 -5.03 -7.28
N LEU A 153 2.38 -4.14 -7.77
CA LEU A 153 1.31 -3.53 -6.99
C LEU A 153 0.11 -4.45 -6.81
N ALA A 154 -0.19 -5.31 -7.80
CA ALA A 154 -1.23 -6.32 -7.71
C ALA A 154 -0.93 -7.36 -6.62
N THR A 155 0.36 -7.65 -6.39
CA THR A 155 0.83 -8.56 -5.33
C THR A 155 1.39 -7.81 -4.11
N ASN A 156 0.97 -6.56 -3.89
CA ASN A 156 1.34 -5.82 -2.69
C ASN A 156 0.94 -6.63 -1.44
N PRO A 157 1.90 -7.04 -0.59
CA PRO A 157 1.59 -7.87 0.55
C PRO A 157 0.91 -7.07 1.68
N VAL A 158 1.07 -5.75 1.70
CA VAL A 158 0.58 -4.86 2.78
C VAL A 158 -0.32 -3.75 2.23
N PRO A 159 -1.44 -4.07 1.56
CA PRO A 159 -2.42 -3.08 1.14
C PRO A 159 -2.99 -2.32 2.34
N LEU A 160 -3.65 -1.18 2.10
CA LEU A 160 -4.06 -0.18 3.10
C LEU A 160 -2.92 0.52 3.85
N ILE A 161 -1.79 -0.14 4.08
CA ILE A 161 -0.58 0.49 4.63
C ILE A 161 0.29 1.02 3.49
N ILE A 162 0.52 0.23 2.45
CA ILE A 162 1.11 0.69 1.19
C ILE A 162 -0.03 0.95 0.20
N PRO A 163 -0.24 2.20 -0.24
CA PRO A 163 -1.48 2.62 -0.89
C PRO A 163 -1.48 2.32 -2.40
N CYS A 164 -1.51 1.04 -2.77
CA CYS A 164 -1.64 0.62 -4.17
C CYS A 164 -2.94 1.14 -4.84
N HIS A 165 -3.98 1.49 -4.06
CA HIS A 165 -5.21 2.12 -4.56
C HIS A 165 -4.98 3.54 -5.11
N ARG A 166 -3.90 4.21 -4.71
CA ARG A 166 -3.52 5.53 -5.24
C ARG A 166 -2.82 5.47 -6.60
N VAL A 167 -2.60 4.27 -7.15
CA VAL A 167 -2.00 4.11 -8.48
C VAL A 167 -3.07 3.74 -9.50
N VAL A 168 -3.19 4.51 -10.57
CA VAL A 168 -4.24 4.38 -11.59
C VAL A 168 -3.67 4.19 -12.99
N ARG A 169 -4.51 3.90 -13.98
CA ARG A 169 -4.07 3.83 -15.38
C ARG A 169 -3.75 5.23 -15.91
N SER A 170 -2.89 5.31 -16.92
CA SER A 170 -2.47 6.59 -17.51
C SER A 170 -3.61 7.35 -18.20
N ASP A 171 -4.68 6.66 -18.55
CA ASP A 171 -5.91 7.26 -19.10
C ASP A 171 -6.85 7.82 -18.02
N GLY A 172 -6.47 7.74 -16.73
CA GLY A 172 -7.28 8.19 -15.61
C GLY A 172 -8.34 7.19 -15.16
N THR A 173 -8.44 6.00 -15.78
CA THR A 173 -9.34 4.95 -15.31
C THR A 173 -8.78 4.23 -14.08
N PHE A 174 -9.68 3.79 -13.20
CA PHE A 174 -9.33 2.96 -12.07
C PHE A 174 -9.07 1.53 -12.56
N GLY A 175 -7.84 1.05 -12.39
CA GLY A 175 -7.50 -0.37 -12.58
C GLY A 175 -7.85 -1.25 -11.40
N ASP A 176 -7.71 -2.55 -11.62
CA ASP A 176 -7.98 -3.60 -10.64
C ASP A 176 -7.20 -3.37 -9.34
N TYR A 177 -7.71 -3.96 -8.25
CA TYR A 177 -7.19 -3.72 -6.91
C TYR A 177 -6.73 -5.00 -6.23
N SER A 178 -5.62 -4.91 -5.48
CA SER A 178 -5.01 -6.08 -4.83
C SER A 178 -5.86 -6.67 -3.70
N LEU A 179 -6.85 -5.94 -3.19
CA LEU A 179 -7.87 -6.44 -2.24
C LEU A 179 -9.19 -6.79 -2.95
N GLY A 180 -9.13 -7.33 -4.16
CA GLY A 180 -10.30 -7.84 -4.88
C GLY A 180 -11.07 -6.76 -5.62
N ASP A 181 -12.30 -6.49 -5.18
CA ASP A 181 -13.29 -5.68 -5.90
C ASP A 181 -12.70 -4.32 -6.37
N PRO A 182 -12.76 -4.00 -7.67
CA PRO A 182 -12.40 -2.67 -8.17
C PRO A 182 -13.09 -1.51 -7.44
N GLU A 183 -14.26 -1.73 -6.84
CA GLU A 183 -14.99 -0.73 -6.05
C GLU A 183 -14.30 -0.39 -4.73
N ASN A 184 -13.58 -1.34 -4.12
CA ASN A 184 -12.81 -1.07 -2.89
C ASN A 184 -11.82 0.09 -3.09
N LYS A 185 -11.23 0.18 -4.28
CA LYS A 185 -10.33 1.28 -4.66
C LYS A 185 -11.05 2.63 -4.68
N ARG A 186 -12.28 2.68 -5.20
CA ARG A 186 -13.10 3.90 -5.25
C ARG A 186 -13.52 4.33 -3.85
N ILE A 187 -13.98 3.38 -3.01
CA ILE A 187 -14.35 3.62 -1.61
C ILE A 187 -13.17 4.24 -0.84
N LEU A 188 -11.98 3.64 -0.95
CA LEU A 188 -10.79 4.16 -0.29
C LEU A 188 -10.43 5.57 -0.78
N LEU A 189 -10.40 5.80 -2.09
CA LEU A 189 -10.07 7.10 -2.65
C LEU A 189 -11.08 8.19 -2.26
N ALA A 190 -12.38 7.86 -2.25
CA ALA A 190 -13.43 8.77 -1.80
C ALA A 190 -13.26 9.14 -0.32
N ALA A 191 -12.97 8.16 0.54
CA ALA A 191 -12.68 8.40 1.96
C ALA A 191 -11.37 9.18 2.18
N GLU A 192 -10.46 9.16 1.22
CA GLU A 192 -9.28 10.02 1.21
C GLU A 192 -9.55 11.46 0.73
N GLY A 193 -10.78 11.76 0.33
CA GLY A 193 -11.21 13.08 -0.12
C GLY A 193 -10.95 13.33 -1.60
N LEU A 194 -10.82 12.27 -2.42
CA LEU A 194 -10.89 12.38 -3.88
C LEU A 194 -12.35 12.44 -4.32
N ASP A 195 -12.71 13.45 -5.10
CA ASP A 195 -13.96 13.43 -5.86
C ASP A 195 -13.81 12.47 -7.05
N VAL A 196 -14.27 11.24 -6.84
CA VAL A 196 -14.19 10.15 -7.83
C VAL A 196 -14.95 10.49 -9.10
N ALA A 197 -16.12 11.13 -8.98
CA ALA A 197 -16.96 11.47 -10.12
C ALA A 197 -16.32 12.56 -10.99
N SER A 198 -15.82 13.63 -10.36
CA SER A 198 -15.09 14.68 -11.08
C SER A 198 -13.82 14.14 -11.73
N PHE A 199 -13.04 13.31 -11.03
CA PHE A 199 -11.83 12.70 -11.58
C PHE A 199 -12.14 11.81 -12.80
N SER A 200 -13.17 10.97 -12.72
CA SER A 200 -13.62 10.14 -13.85
C SER A 200 -14.16 10.98 -15.02
N SER A 201 -14.86 12.09 -14.75
CA SER A 201 -15.32 13.03 -15.80
C SER A 201 -14.15 13.65 -16.57
N LEU A 202 -13.11 14.11 -15.86
CA LEU A 202 -11.88 14.61 -16.48
C LEU A 202 -11.21 13.51 -17.32
N ALA A 203 -11.12 12.30 -16.78
CA ALA A 203 -10.55 11.15 -17.47
C ALA A 203 -11.30 10.84 -18.78
N GLY A 204 -12.64 10.82 -18.74
CA GLY A 204 -13.51 10.59 -19.90
C GLY A 204 -13.43 11.67 -20.97
N ARG A 205 -13.13 12.92 -20.59
CA ARG A 205 -12.85 14.03 -21.51
C ARG A 205 -11.42 14.02 -22.08
N GLY A 206 -10.62 13.01 -21.78
CA GLY A 206 -9.23 12.93 -22.24
C GLY A 206 -8.26 13.79 -21.44
N ILE A 207 -8.70 14.47 -20.38
CA ILE A 207 -7.85 15.34 -19.57
C ILE A 207 -6.92 14.50 -18.68
N ARG A 208 -5.62 14.82 -18.71
CA ARG A 208 -4.56 14.12 -17.95
C ARG A 208 -3.80 15.04 -17.02
N PHE A 209 -3.84 16.34 -17.28
CA PHE A 209 -3.18 17.37 -16.50
C PHE A 209 -4.08 18.58 -16.31
N THR A 210 -3.85 19.30 -15.22
CA THR A 210 -4.53 20.54 -14.90
C THR A 210 -3.48 21.57 -14.51
N GLY A 211 -3.55 22.77 -15.07
CA GLY A 211 -2.66 23.88 -14.81
C GLY A 211 -3.38 25.16 -14.42
N SER A 212 -2.57 26.14 -14.01
CA SER A 212 -3.00 27.44 -13.51
C SER A 212 -2.45 28.53 -14.40
N ASP A 213 -3.30 29.32 -15.04
CA ASP A 213 -2.90 30.41 -15.95
C ASP A 213 -2.12 31.53 -15.25
N THR A 214 -2.37 31.75 -13.96
CA THR A 214 -1.64 32.72 -13.12
C THR A 214 -0.20 32.31 -12.81
N THR A 215 0.13 31.01 -12.83
CA THR A 215 1.48 30.53 -12.46
C THR A 215 2.22 29.87 -13.62
N GLY A 216 1.52 29.52 -14.70
CA GLY A 216 2.07 28.74 -15.81
C GLY A 216 2.52 27.33 -15.39
N ILE A 217 1.98 26.77 -14.30
CA ILE A 217 2.36 25.44 -13.80
C ILE A 217 1.24 24.44 -14.10
N PHE A 218 1.56 23.30 -14.71
CA PHE A 218 0.64 22.17 -14.84
C PHE A 218 0.99 21.02 -13.88
N CYS A 219 -0.03 20.28 -13.46
CA CYS A 219 0.00 19.26 -12.42
C CYS A 219 -0.78 18.01 -12.85
N HIS A 220 -0.65 16.91 -12.08
CA HIS A 220 -1.69 15.89 -12.08
C HIS A 220 -3.00 16.48 -11.51
N PRO A 221 -4.19 16.07 -12.00
CA PRO A 221 -5.47 16.66 -11.60
C PRO A 221 -5.75 16.58 -10.09
N THR A 222 -5.22 15.54 -9.44
CA THR A 222 -5.41 15.31 -8.00
C THR A 222 -4.33 15.92 -7.13
N CYS A 223 -3.31 16.57 -7.71
CA CYS A 223 -2.28 17.29 -6.98
C CYS A 223 -2.91 18.30 -6.01
N HIS A 224 -2.40 18.34 -4.77
CA HIS A 224 -2.84 19.31 -3.77
C HIS A 224 -2.80 20.77 -4.24
N ARG A 225 -1.85 21.14 -5.12
CA ARG A 225 -1.81 22.47 -5.75
C ARG A 225 -2.90 22.63 -6.82
N ALA A 226 -3.10 21.62 -7.66
CA ALA A 226 -4.13 21.64 -8.71
C ALA A 226 -5.54 21.80 -8.13
N ARG A 227 -5.82 21.09 -7.03
CA ARG A 227 -7.11 21.15 -6.32
C ARG A 227 -7.47 22.53 -5.76
N ARG A 228 -6.49 23.43 -5.60
CA ARG A 228 -6.70 24.80 -5.12
C ARG A 228 -6.78 25.84 -6.23
N ILE A 229 -6.59 25.45 -7.49
CA ILE A 229 -6.74 26.36 -8.62
C ILE A 229 -8.22 26.73 -8.72
N GLY A 230 -8.52 28.02 -8.58
CA GLY A 230 -9.87 28.56 -8.77
C GLY A 230 -10.37 28.27 -10.18
N ALA A 231 -11.68 28.04 -10.32
CA ALA A 231 -12.27 27.58 -11.58
C ALA A 231 -11.95 28.50 -12.79
N THR A 232 -11.86 29.81 -12.57
CA THR A 232 -11.54 30.82 -13.59
C THR A 232 -10.09 30.75 -14.09
N HIS A 233 -9.18 30.21 -13.28
CA HIS A 233 -7.73 30.14 -13.56
C HIS A 233 -7.28 28.75 -14.00
N ARG A 234 -8.22 27.81 -14.09
CA ARG A 234 -7.94 26.41 -14.38
C ARG A 234 -7.87 26.18 -15.89
N VAL A 235 -6.78 25.58 -16.34
CA VAL A 235 -6.58 25.13 -17.72
C VAL A 235 -6.29 23.64 -17.72
N ASP A 236 -7.07 22.87 -18.47
CA ASP A 236 -6.94 21.43 -18.55
C ASP A 236 -6.21 21.02 -19.83
N PHE A 237 -5.37 19.98 -19.75
CA PHE A 237 -4.58 19.46 -20.87
C PHE A 237 -4.75 17.94 -21.01
N ALA A 238 -4.82 17.47 -22.25
CA ALA A 238 -4.86 16.05 -22.57
C ALA A 238 -3.46 15.40 -22.56
N SER A 239 -2.39 16.19 -22.74
CA SER A 239 -1.02 15.67 -22.75
C SER A 239 0.02 16.65 -22.21
N GLU A 240 1.20 16.12 -21.86
CA GLU A 240 2.37 16.92 -21.52
C GLU A 240 2.76 17.87 -22.67
N GLN A 241 2.70 17.38 -23.91
CA GLN A 241 3.10 18.14 -25.10
C GLN A 241 2.19 19.36 -25.30
N GLU A 242 0.89 19.19 -25.08
CA GLU A 242 -0.09 20.28 -25.16
C GLU A 242 0.20 21.35 -24.10
N ALA A 243 0.39 20.95 -22.84
CA ALA A 243 0.72 21.87 -21.76
C ALA A 243 2.00 22.66 -22.05
N ARG A 244 3.06 21.98 -22.52
CA ARG A 244 4.33 22.64 -22.86
C ARG A 244 4.20 23.61 -24.03
N ARG A 245 3.46 23.26 -25.08
CA ARG A 245 3.19 24.17 -26.22
C ARG A 245 2.41 25.40 -25.78
N ALA A 246 1.53 25.26 -24.80
CA ALA A 246 0.82 26.37 -24.17
C ALA A 246 1.68 27.20 -23.20
N GLY A 247 2.99 26.92 -23.08
CA GLY A 247 3.92 27.66 -22.22
C GLY A 247 3.92 27.21 -20.76
N TYR A 248 3.28 26.10 -20.42
CA TYR A 248 3.23 25.61 -19.04
C TYR A 248 4.45 24.75 -18.72
N ARG A 249 4.97 24.92 -17.51
CA ARG A 249 6.06 24.12 -16.94
C ARG A 249 5.51 23.10 -15.93
N PRO A 250 6.17 21.95 -15.76
CA PRO A 250 5.67 20.93 -14.87
C PRO A 250 5.82 21.28 -13.39
N CYS A 251 4.86 20.85 -12.58
CA CYS A 251 4.91 21.04 -11.14
C CYS A 251 6.01 20.22 -10.48
N LEU A 252 6.89 20.88 -9.73
CA LEU A 252 7.95 20.23 -8.96
C LEU A 252 7.45 19.42 -7.75
N VAL A 253 6.19 19.63 -7.33
CA VAL A 253 5.61 18.90 -6.19
C VAL A 253 5.01 17.57 -6.64
N CYS A 254 4.04 17.59 -7.56
CA CYS A 254 3.43 16.36 -8.02
C CYS A 254 4.25 15.62 -9.08
N ARG A 255 5.23 16.30 -9.69
CA ARG A 255 6.12 15.79 -10.73
C ARG A 255 5.33 15.06 -11.82
N PRO A 256 4.45 15.78 -12.55
CA PRO A 256 3.53 15.17 -13.51
C PRO A 256 4.24 14.53 -14.70
N VAL A 257 5.49 14.94 -14.88
CA VAL A 257 6.45 14.45 -15.85
C VAL A 257 7.73 14.23 -15.03
N ALA A 258 8.39 13.10 -15.26
CA ALA A 258 9.71 12.88 -14.71
C ALA A 258 10.72 13.32 -15.77
N ASP A 259 11.75 14.02 -15.32
CA ASP A 259 12.93 14.34 -16.13
C ASP A 259 13.77 13.08 -16.39
#